data_AF-A0A9E4LMT6-F1
#
_entry.id   AF-A0A9E4LMT6-F1
#
_cell.length_a   1.000
_cell.length_b   1.000
_cell.length_c   1.000
_cell.angle_alpha   90.00
_cell.angle_beta   90.00
_cell.angle_gamma   90.00
#
_symmetry.space_group_name_H-M   'P 1'
#
loop_
_entity.id
_entity.type
_entity.pdbx_description
1 polymer ?
#
loop_
_entity_poly.entity_id
_entity_poly.type
_entity_poly.pdbx_seq_one_letter_code
_entity_poly.pdbx_strand_id
1 'polypeptide(L)' 'MKKKTQRTFSAAFKAEVALEAIKGIKTISELSQEYEVHPVQINSWKKEFLARLSDI' A
#
# COMPACT_ATOMS: atom_id res chain seq x y z
N MET A 1 -20.73 14.18 -11.65
CA MET A 1 -19.47 13.91 -10.92
C MET A 1 -19.28 12.39 -10.86
N LYS A 2 -18.31 11.81 -11.59
CA LYS A 2 -18.09 10.35 -11.57
C LYS A 2 -17.60 9.94 -10.18
N LYS A 3 -18.42 9.21 -9.41
CA LYS A 3 -17.98 8.55 -8.18
C LYS A 3 -16.81 7.65 -8.54
N LYS A 4 -15.59 8.02 -8.15
CA LYS A 4 -14.43 7.12 -8.20
C LYS A 4 -14.80 5.94 -7.30
N THR A 5 -15.15 4.81 -7.90
CA THR A 5 -15.27 3.54 -7.19
C THR A 5 -13.92 3.29 -6.55
N GLN A 6 -13.80 3.57 -5.25
CA GLN A 6 -12.61 3.26 -4.49
C GLN A 6 -12.48 1.74 -4.54
N ARG A 7 -11.43 1.23 -5.21
CA ARG A 7 -11.04 -0.18 -5.06
C ARG A 7 -10.78 -0.40 -3.58
N THR A 8 -11.67 -1.12 -2.91
CA THR A 8 -11.54 -1.47 -1.51
C THR A 8 -10.53 -2.60 -1.40
N PHE A 9 -9.31 -2.27 -0.99
CA PHE A 9 -8.28 -3.25 -0.68
C PHE A 9 -8.43 -3.71 0.77
N SER A 10 -8.37 -5.02 0.99
CA SER A 10 -8.40 -5.62 2.32
C SER A 10 -7.22 -5.14 3.18
N ALA A 11 -7.41 -5.03 4.49
CA ALA A 11 -6.34 -4.59 5.40
C ALA A 11 -5.09 -5.49 5.34
N ALA A 12 -5.29 -6.81 5.16
CA ALA A 12 -4.21 -7.77 4.96
C ALA A 12 -3.38 -7.46 3.70
N PHE A 13 -4.04 -7.18 2.58
CA PHE A 13 -3.37 -6.84 1.32
C PHE A 13 -2.56 -5.55 1.42
N LYS A 14 -3.12 -4.51 2.05
CA LYS A 14 -2.41 -3.25 2.29
C LYS A 14 -1.16 -3.47 3.16
N ALA A 15 -1.27 -4.32 4.19
CA ALA A 15 -0.18 -4.66 5.08
C ALA A 15 0.91 -5.46 4.37
N GLU A 16 0.53 -6.43 3.52
CA GLU A 16 1.47 -7.21 2.71
C GLU A 16 2.26 -6.31 1.75
N VAL A 17 1.57 -5.46 0.99
CA VAL A 17 2.20 -4.51 0.06
C VAL A 17 3.08 -3.50 0.80
N ALA A 18 2.63 -2.98 1.95
CA ALA A 18 3.42 -2.06 2.77
C ALA A 18 4.66 -2.74 3.36
N LEU A 19 4.54 -3.99 3.79
CA LEU A 19 5.63 -4.79 4.34
C LEU A 19 6.66 -5.16 3.27
N GLU A 20 6.23 -5.52 2.06
CA GLU A 20 7.11 -5.74 0.91
C GLU A 20 7.88 -4.45 0.55
N ALA A 21 7.18 -3.31 0.56
CA ALA A 21 7.76 -1.98 0.33
C ALA A 21 8.71 -1.52 1.45
N ILE A 22 8.57 -2.05 2.67
CA ILE A 22 9.48 -1.77 3.80
C ILE A 22 10.67 -2.71 3.79
N LYS A 23 10.47 -4.00 3.47
CA LYS A 23 11.53 -5.00 3.33
C LYS A 23 12.51 -4.67 2.21
N GLY A 24 12.13 -3.81 1.26
CA GLY A 24 13.01 -3.35 0.18
C GLY A 24 13.25 -4.41 -0.89
N ILE A 25 12.46 -5.48 -0.92
CA ILE A 25 12.57 -6.57 -1.90
C ILE A 25 12.07 -6.11 -3.27
N LYS A 26 11.04 -5.24 -3.30
CA LYS A 26 10.48 -4.66 -4.51
C LYS A 26 10.31 -3.16 -4.32
N THR A 27 10.62 -2.39 -5.35
CA THR A 27 10.41 -0.94 -5.33
C THR A 27 8.91 -0.62 -5.38
N ILE A 28 8.52 0.57 -4.89
CA ILE A 28 7.12 1.04 -4.95
C ILE A 28 6.59 1.04 -6.39
N SER A 29 7.48 1.30 -7.37
CA SER A 29 7.14 1.28 -8.80
C SER A 29 6.87 -0.14 -9.31
N GLU A 30 7.64 -1.13 -8.87
CA GLU A 30 7.41 -2.54 -9.25
C GLU A 30 6.15 -3.08 -8.59
N LEU A 31 5.95 -2.81 -7.29
CA LEU A 31 4.71 -3.16 -6.58
C LEU A 31 3.49 -2.49 -7.22
N SER A 32 3.66 -1.26 -7.71
CA SER A 32 2.61 -0.55 -8.42
C SER A 32 2.20 -1.25 -9.71
N GLN A 33 3.17 -1.79 -10.45
CA GLN A 33 2.91 -2.53 -11.68
C GLN A 33 2.35 -3.93 -11.42
N GLU A 34 2.92 -4.65 -10.44
CA GLU A 34 2.55 -6.04 -10.14
C GLU A 34 1.16 -6.15 -9.50
N TYR A 35 0.84 -5.25 -8.58
CA TYR A 35 -0.44 -5.24 -7.88
C TYR A 35 -1.47 -4.29 -8.52
N GLU A 36 -1.12 -3.63 -9.64
CA GLU A 36 -1.92 -2.59 -10.30
C GLU A 36 -2.42 -1.50 -9.33
N VAL A 37 -1.60 -1.17 -8.34
CA VAL A 37 -1.89 -0.16 -7.32
C VAL A 37 -1.15 1.12 -7.66
N HIS A 38 -1.79 2.28 -7.52
CA HIS A 38 -1.11 3.54 -7.73
C HIS A 38 0.00 3.76 -6.68
N PRO A 39 1.21 4.25 -7.03
CA PRO A 39 2.32 4.41 -6.08
C PRO A 39 2.00 5.35 -4.91
N VAL A 40 1.08 6.29 -5.12
CA VAL A 40 0.54 7.16 -4.05
C VAL A 40 -0.24 6.35 -3.01
N GLN A 41 -0.99 5.34 -3.41
CA GLN A 41 -1.74 4.46 -2.51
C GLN A 41 -0.80 3.59 -1.68
N ILE A 42 0.26 3.06 -2.30
CA ILE A 42 1.29 2.30 -1.60
C ILE A 42 1.99 3.17 -0.54
N ASN A 43 2.29 4.42 -0.86
CA ASN A 43 2.84 5.37 0.12
C ASN A 43 1.89 5.62 1.29
N SER A 44 0.58 5.79 1.03
CA SER A 44 -0.41 5.92 2.09
C SER A 44 -0.47 4.67 2.97
N TRP A 45 -0.41 3.46 2.39
CA TRP A 45 -0.40 2.22 3.17
C TRP A 45 0.88 2.04 3.96
N LYS A 46 2.03 2.43 3.42
CA LYS A 46 3.31 2.45 4.16
C LYS A 46 3.22 3.35 5.38
N LYS A 47 2.65 4.55 5.24
CA LYS A 47 2.41 5.47 6.37
C LYS A 47 1.46 4.87 7.40
N GLU A 48 0.34 4.31 6.95
CA GLU A 48 -0.65 3.68 7.84
C GLU A 48 -0.09 2.46 8.57
N PHE A 49 0.77 1.68 7.91
CA PHE A 49 1.48 0.55 8.50
C PHE A 49 2.52 0.99 9.54
N LEU A 50 3.32 2.02 9.24
CA LEU A 50 4.28 2.60 10.20
C LEU A 50 3.58 3.23 11.40
N ALA A 51 2.45 3.90 11.19
CA ALA A 51 1.62 4.44 12.27
C ALA A 51 1.10 3.33 13.19
N ARG A 52 0.66 2.19 12.63
CA ARG A 52 0.26 1.02 13.42
C ARG A 52 1.42 0.33 14.16
N LEU A 53 2.62 0.31 13.58
CA LEU A 53 3.81 -0.24 14.25
C LEU A 53 4.31 0.64 15.39
N SER A 54 4.09 1.95 15.33
CA SER A 54 4.52 2.92 16.35
C SER A 54 3.49 3.09 17.48
N ASP A 55 2.29 2.54 17.32
CA ASP A 55 1.23 2.49 18.34
C ASP A 55 1.32 1.23 19.24
N ILE A 56 2.41 0.45 19.13
CA ILE A 56 2.73 -0.73 19.94
C ILE A 56 3.85 -0.42 20.94
#